data_AF-A0ABD6T5M1-F1
#
_entry.id   AF-A0ABD6T5M1-F1
#
_cell.length_a   1.000
_cell.length_b   1.000
_cell.length_c   1.000
_cell.angle_alpha   90.00
_cell.angle_beta   90.00
_cell.angle_gamma   90.00
#
_symmetry.space_group_name_H-M   'P 1'
#
loop_
_entity.id
_entity.type
_entity.pdbx_description
1 polymer ?
#
loop_
_entity_poly.entity_id
_entity_poly.type
_entity_poly.pdbx_seq_one_letter_code
_entity_poly.pdbx_strand_id
1 'polypeptide(L)' 'MNGPKEMRIKLGISIEEAAKNLGISGGYLSQIENGQRQISAERADQIAKLYGKKKEDIFLPTRYSICKVLR' A
#
# COMPACT_ATOMS: atom_id res chain seq x y z
N MET A 1 -6.03 4.40 -12.11
CA MET A 1 -5.98 3.60 -10.85
C MET A 1 -5.42 4.51 -9.78
N ASN A 2 -6.12 4.64 -8.66
CA ASN A 2 -5.68 5.54 -7.58
C ASN A 2 -4.75 4.74 -6.65
N GLY A 3 -3.54 5.24 -6.39
CA GLY A 3 -2.60 4.57 -5.48
C GLY A 3 -3.04 4.65 -4.01
N PRO A 4 -2.36 3.93 -3.08
CA PRO A 4 -2.62 3.99 -1.64
C PRO A 4 -2.60 5.41 -1.07
N LYS A 5 -1.70 6.27 -1.57
CA LYS A 5 -1.63 7.69 -1.19
C LYS A 5 -2.90 8.46 -1.55
N GLU A 6 -3.43 8.24 -2.75
CA GLU A 6 -4.64 8.92 -3.21
C GLU A 6 -5.86 8.46 -2.42
N MET A 7 -5.91 7.17 -2.06
CA MET A 7 -6.98 6.65 -1.20
C MET A 7 -6.94 7.30 0.17
N ARG A 8 -5.74 7.42 0.76
CA ARG A 8 -5.54 8.10 2.04
C ARG A 8 -5.99 9.56 2.00
N ILE A 9 -5.63 10.28 0.94
CA ILE A 9 -6.05 11.68 0.74
C ILE A 9 -7.57 11.79 0.57
N LYS A 10 -8.20 10.88 -0.17
CA LYS A 10 -9.67 10.83 -0.33
C LYS A 10 -10.40 10.56 0.98
N LEU A 11 -9.77 9.82 1.89
CA LEU A 11 -10.30 9.58 3.24
C LEU A 11 -10.04 10.73 4.22
N GLY A 12 -9.20 11.70 3.85
CA GLY A 12 -8.86 12.83 4.70
C GLY A 12 -8.01 12.47 5.92
N ILE A 13 -7.38 11.29 5.95
CA ILE A 13 -6.57 10.81 7.08
C ILE A 13 -5.09 11.14 6.87
N SER A 14 -4.41 11.51 7.95
CA SER A 14 -2.95 11.73 7.92
C SER A 14 -2.17 10.42 7.76
N ILE A 15 -0.91 10.52 7.35
CA ILE A 15 -0.05 9.34 7.22
C ILE A 15 0.27 8.76 8.60
N GLU A 16 0.40 9.61 9.62
CA GLU A 16 0.59 9.18 11.00
C GLU A 16 -0.64 8.46 11.55
N GLU A 17 -1.85 8.95 11.28
CA GLU A 17 -3.08 8.26 11.71
C GLU A 17 -3.23 6.89 11.03
N ALA A 18 -3.01 6.83 9.72
CA ALA A 18 -3.07 5.56 9.01
C ALA A 18 -2.01 4.58 9.53
N ALA A 19 -0.79 5.06 9.76
CA ALA A 19 0.29 4.25 10.31
C ALA A 19 0.00 3.78 11.74
N LYS A 20 -0.57 4.65 12.59
CA LYS A 20 -0.97 4.31 13.96
C LYS A 20 -2.05 3.22 13.99
N ASN A 21 -3.06 3.32 13.11
CA ASN A 21 -4.10 2.30 12.99
C ASN A 21 -3.55 0.95 12.49
N LEU A 22 -2.50 0.99 11.66
CA LEU A 22 -1.82 -0.21 11.14
C LEU A 22 -0.73 -0.75 12.08
N GLY A 23 -0.42 -0.04 13.18
CA GLY A 23 0.68 -0.41 14.07
C GLY A 23 2.06 -0.37 13.41
N ILE A 24 2.27 0.54 12.46
CA ILE A 24 3.53 0.73 11.73
C ILE A 24 4.05 2.17 11.90
N SER A 25 5.28 2.44 11.46
CA SER A 25 5.79 3.80 11.42
C SER A 25 5.26 4.56 10.20
N GLY A 26 5.03 5.88 10.35
CA GLY A 26 4.61 6.74 9.24
C GLY A 26 5.60 6.72 8.07
N GLY A 27 6.90 6.64 8.36
CA GLY A 27 7.95 6.47 7.35
C GLY A 27 7.87 5.13 6.61
N TYR A 28 7.42 4.05 7.27
CA TYR A 28 7.18 2.76 6.62
C TYR A 28 5.98 2.84 5.68
N LEU A 29 4.88 3.46 6.11
CA LEU A 29 3.71 3.69 5.24
C LEU A 29 4.06 4.57 4.04
N SER A 30 4.88 5.62 4.23
CA SER A 30 5.35 6.49 3.14
C SER A 30 6.13 5.71 2.09
N GLN A 31 7.04 4.81 2.49
CA GLN A 31 7.79 3.97 1.56
C GLN A 31 6.87 3.05 0.75
N ILE A 32 5.80 2.54 1.37
CA ILE A 32 4.79 1.72 0.69
C ILE A 32 4.01 2.60 -0.31
N GLU A 33 3.57 3.78 0.11
CA GLU A 33 2.81 4.72 -0.71
C GLU A 33 3.56 5.19 -1.95
N ASN A 34 4.88 5.35 -1.83
CA ASN A 34 5.77 5.72 -2.92
C ASN A 34 6.30 4.52 -3.73
N GLY A 35 5.87 3.29 -3.42
CA GLY A 35 6.30 2.07 -4.12
C GLY A 35 7.76 1.67 -3.86
N GLN A 36 8.42 2.28 -2.88
CA GLN A 36 9.81 1.99 -2.50
C GLN A 36 9.94 0.65 -1.77
N ARG A 37 8.82 0.08 -1.29
CA ARG A 37 8.82 -1.18 -0.55
C ARG A 37 7.68 -2.09 -0.95
N GLN A 38 8.01 -3.35 -1.20
CA GLN A 38 7.02 -4.41 -1.33
C GLN A 38 6.52 -4.84 0.06
N ILE A 39 5.23 -5.13 0.14
CA ILE A 39 4.57 -5.61 1.34
C ILE A 39 4.03 -7.02 1.13
N SER A 40 3.83 -7.74 2.23
CA SER A 40 3.14 -9.03 2.19
C SER A 40 1.66 -8.85 1.83
N ALA A 41 1.04 -9.90 1.30
CA ALA A 41 -0.38 -9.89 0.97
C ALA A 41 -1.26 -9.60 2.20
N GLU A 42 -0.84 -10.06 3.38
CA GLU A 42 -1.50 -9.78 4.66
C GLU A 42 -1.48 -8.28 4.98
N ARG A 43 -0.34 -7.60 4.79
CA ARG A 43 -0.23 -6.16 5.02
C ARG A 43 -1.05 -5.35 4.02
N ALA A 44 -1.08 -5.79 2.77
CA ALA A 44 -1.95 -5.20 1.77
C ALA A 44 -3.43 -5.32 2.17
N ASP A 45 -3.84 -6.46 2.76
CA ASP A 45 -5.19 -6.69 3.29
C ASP A 45 -5.52 -5.76 4.47
N GLN A 46 -4.57 -5.57 5.40
CA GLN A 46 -4.73 -4.65 6.52
C GLN A 46 -4.92 -3.20 6.07
N ILE A 47 -4.10 -2.74 5.11
CA ILE A 47 -4.21 -1.39 4.54
C ILE A 47 -5.54 -1.25 3.77
N ALA A 48 -5.93 -2.27 3.02
CA ALA A 48 -7.19 -2.29 2.29
C ALA A 48 -8.40 -2.22 3.23
N LYS A 49 -8.38 -2.96 4.34
CA LYS A 49 -9.39 -2.88 5.41
C LYS A 49 -9.46 -1.50 6.02
N LEU A 50 -8.32 -0.88 6.34
CA LEU A 50 -8.29 0.47 6.88
C LEU A 50 -8.93 1.48 5.92
N TYR A 51 -8.68 1.33 4.62
CA TYR A 51 -9.20 2.23 3.60
C TYR A 51 -10.61 1.85 3.10
N GLY A 52 -11.20 0.75 3.61
CA GLY A 52 -12.53 0.28 3.21
C GLY A 52 -12.63 -0.14 1.74
N LYS A 53 -11.53 -0.60 1.14
CA LYS A 53 -11.45 -1.03 -0.27
C LYS A 53 -10.84 -2.41 -0.38
N LYS A 54 -10.88 -3.00 -1.57
CA LYS A 54 -10.16 -4.24 -1.83
C LYS A 54 -8.69 -3.93 -2.08
N LYS A 55 -7.82 -4.87 -1.72
CA LYS A 55 -6.38 -4.75 -1.99
C LYS A 55 -6.09 -4.60 -3.48
N GLU A 56 -6.92 -5.18 -4.36
CA GLU A 56 -6.78 -5.04 -5.82
C GLU A 56 -7.06 -3.61 -6.33
N ASP A 57 -7.89 -2.83 -5.61
CA ASP A 57 -8.20 -1.44 -5.96
C ASP A 57 -7.08 -0.47 -5.56
N ILE A 58 -6.25 -0.86 -4.57
CA ILE A 58 -5.21 -0.03 -3.97
C ILE A 58 -3.82 -0.44 -4.45
N PHE A 59 -3.55 -1.74 -4.45
CA PHE A 59 -2.27 -2.33 -4.83
C PHE A 59 -2.42 -3.07 -6.15
N LEU A 60 -1.61 -2.68 -7.12
CA LEU A 60 -1.43 -3.49 -8.32
C LEU A 60 -0.69 -4.77 -7.95
N PRO A 61 -1.11 -5.95 -8.44
CA PRO A 61 -0.32 -7.17 -8.31
C PRO A 61 0.95 -7.03 -9.16
N THR A 62 2.02 -6.49 -8.58
CA THR A 62 3.34 -6.42 -9.22
C THR A 62 4.08 -7.76 -9.26
N ARG A 63 3.44 -8.86 -8.83
CA ARG A 63 4.01 -10.23 -8.87
C ARG A 63 4.00 -10.88 -10.27
N TYR A 64 4.12 -10.09 -11.34
CA TYR A 64 4.54 -10.57 -12.66
C TYR A 64 5.58 -9.65 -13.30
N SER A 65 6.47 -9.03 -12.52
CA SER A 65 7.78 -8.71 -13.10
C SER A 65 8.48 -10.03 -13.37
N ILE A 66 8.20 -10.61 -14.54
CA ILE A 66 9.03 -11.65 -15.13
C ILE A 66 10.39 -10.97 -15.22
N CYS A 67 11.30 -11.25 -14.28
CA CYS A 67 12.72 -11.07 -14.56
C CYS A 67 12.97 -12.02 -15.71
N LYS A 68 12.88 -11.51 -16.95
CA LYS A 68 13.34 -12.22 -18.12
C LYS A 68 14.84 -12.37 -17.89
N VAL A 69 15.26 -13.49 -17.33
CA VAL A 69 16.66 -13.90 -17.34
C VAL A 69 16.98 -14.01 -18.82
N LEU A 70 17.63 -12.98 -19.36
CA LEU A 70 18.29 -13.08 -20.65
C LEU A 70 19.34 -14.17 -20.49
N ARG A 71 19.04 -15.31 -21.11
CA ARG A 71 19.93 -16.46 -21.21
C ARG A 71 20.96 -16.22 -22.29
#